data_AF-A0A6L6WVW9-F1
#
_entry.id   AF-A0A6L6WVW9-F1
#
_cell.length_a   1.000
_cell.length_b   1.000
_cell.length_c   1.000
_cell.angle_alpha   90.00
_cell.angle_beta   90.00
_cell.angle_gamma   90.00
#
_symmetry.space_group_name_H-M   'P 1'
#
loop_
_entity.id
_entity.type
_entity.pdbx_description
1 polymer ?
#
loop_
_entity_poly.entity_id
_entity_poly.type
_entity_poly.pdbx_seq_one_letter_code
_entity_poly.pdbx_strand_id
1 'polypeptide(L)'
;MLATDPGASIASIAAEAGVDRRTVYRRFASRDELLAAIYEARLTAIEAAIEDARLREAPVAVALHRYVENIITVNRTWPVDLTRMLTDDAVRRRRDTSVQEVDRFLRRATDEGLLRHDQPEGWANALLPQLMHLVSRRLPELSPGQAADLVVDTLLRGLGVS
;
A
#
# COMPACT_ATOMS: atom_id res chain seq x y z
N MET A 1 15.06 4.15 -8.40
CA MET A 1 15.91 2.96 -8.63
C MET A 1 15.59 1.74 -7.76
N LEU A 2 15.29 1.86 -6.46
CA LEU A 2 14.85 0.71 -5.62
C LEU A 2 13.52 0.06 -6.09
N ALA A 3 12.74 0.82 -6.85
CA ALA A 3 11.51 0.39 -7.54
C ALA A 3 11.73 -0.53 -8.75
N THR A 4 12.91 -0.46 -9.36
CA THR A 4 13.11 -0.83 -10.77
C THR A 4 14.28 -1.78 -10.95
N ASP A 5 15.25 -1.79 -10.03
CA ASP A 5 16.39 -2.69 -10.05
C ASP A 5 16.60 -3.32 -8.65
N PRO A 6 16.12 -4.57 -8.45
CA PRO A 6 16.39 -5.35 -7.24
C PRO A 6 17.87 -5.69 -7.04
N GLY A 7 18.76 -5.35 -7.99
CA GLY A 7 20.22 -5.43 -7.93
C GLY A 7 20.92 -4.08 -7.68
N ALA A 8 20.17 -2.98 -7.49
CA ALA A 8 20.75 -1.66 -7.22
C ALA A 8 21.71 -1.73 -6.03
N SER A 9 22.95 -1.29 -6.26
CA SER A 9 24.00 -1.28 -5.23
C SER A 9 23.75 -0.17 -4.21
N ILE A 10 24.24 -0.34 -2.98
CA ILE A 10 24.22 0.72 -1.94
C ILE A 10 24.84 2.03 -2.46
N ALA A 11 25.85 1.95 -3.33
CA ALA A 11 26.46 3.11 -3.95
C ALA A 11 25.48 3.90 -4.82
N SER A 12 24.68 3.20 -5.62
CA SER A 12 23.67 3.81 -6.48
C SER A 12 22.51 4.39 -5.66
N ILE A 13 22.09 3.71 -4.59
CA ILE A 13 21.07 4.22 -3.66
C ILE A 13 21.55 5.51 -2.98
N ALA A 14 22.81 5.55 -2.53
CA ALA A 14 23.41 6.72 -1.91
C ALA A 14 23.47 7.91 -2.88
N ALA A 15 23.92 7.67 -4.12
CA ALA A 15 24.00 8.69 -5.16
C ALA A 15 22.62 9.30 -5.49
N GLU A 16 21.59 8.47 -5.63
CA GLU A 16 20.21 8.91 -5.88
C GLU A 16 19.64 9.70 -4.69
N ALA A 17 19.92 9.25 -3.47
CA ALA A 17 19.49 9.94 -2.25
C ALA A 17 20.30 11.22 -1.94
N GLY A 18 21.30 11.56 -2.76
CA GLY A 18 22.14 12.74 -2.56
C GLY A 18 23.02 12.65 -1.30
N VAL A 19 23.30 11.43 -0.81
CA VAL A 19 24.09 11.20 0.41
C VAL A 19 25.40 10.49 0.10
N ASP A 20 26.41 10.74 0.93
CA ASP A 20 27.70 10.03 0.82
C ASP A 20 27.55 8.54 1.14
N ARG A 21 28.19 7.67 0.36
CA ARG A 21 28.15 6.21 0.54
C ARG A 21 28.61 5.77 1.93
N ARG A 22 29.55 6.47 2.54
CA ARG A 22 30.06 6.21 3.89
C ARG A 22 29.00 6.54 4.95
N THR A 23 28.13 7.51 4.71
CA THR A 23 26.96 7.79 5.56
C THR A 23 25.98 6.63 5.56
N VAL A 24 25.72 6.05 4.39
CA VAL A 24 24.83 4.88 4.27
C VAL A 24 25.46 3.65 4.93
N TYR A 25 26.73 3.35 4.66
CA TYR A 25 27.44 2.22 5.29
C TYR A 25 27.63 2.36 6.80
N ARG A 26 27.72 3.58 7.33
CA ARG A 26 27.75 3.82 8.78
C ARG A 26 26.42 3.44 9.44
N ARG A 27 25.31 3.60 8.72
CA ARG A 27 23.96 3.33 9.23
C ARG A 27 23.50 1.89 8.97
N PHE A 28 24.00 1.27 7.91
CA PHE A 28 23.66 -0.08 7.48
C PHE A 28 24.92 -0.84 7.10
N ALA A 29 25.23 -1.89 7.86
CA ALA A 29 26.41 -2.74 7.66
C ALA A 29 26.28 -3.61 6.40
N SER A 30 25.06 -3.87 5.92
CA SER A 30 24.82 -4.66 4.71
C SER A 30 23.64 -4.14 3.88
N ARG A 31 23.54 -4.65 2.65
CA ARG A 31 22.38 -4.40 1.78
C ARG A 31 21.11 -4.98 2.36
N ASP A 32 21.20 -6.14 2.98
CA ASP A 32 20.06 -6.81 3.61
C ASP A 32 19.54 -6.00 4.80
N GLU A 33 20.44 -5.37 5.57
CA GLU A 33 20.06 -4.48 6.67
C GLU A 33 19.36 -3.21 6.16
N LEU A 34 19.88 -2.60 5.07
CA LEU A 34 19.22 -1.47 4.42
C LEU A 34 17.83 -1.85 3.90
N LEU A 35 17.71 -2.98 3.22
CA LEU A 35 16.42 -3.46 2.71
C LEU A 35 15.46 -3.72 3.87
N ALA A 36 15.89 -4.41 4.92
CA ALA A 36 15.08 -4.66 6.11
C ALA A 36 14.53 -3.36 6.71
N ALA A 37 15.36 -2.33 6.83
CA ALA A 37 14.94 -1.02 7.32
C ALA A 37 13.93 -0.31 6.40
N ILE A 38 14.09 -0.42 5.08
CA ILE A 38 13.14 0.15 4.11
C ILE A 38 11.77 -0.54 4.20
N TYR A 39 11.78 -1.87 4.29
CA TYR A 39 10.55 -2.63 4.42
C TYR A 39 9.85 -2.37 5.76
N GLU A 40 10.59 -2.25 6.85
CA GLU A 40 10.09 -1.85 8.16
C GLU A 40 9.43 -0.46 8.11
N ALA A 41 10.08 0.50 7.44
CA ALA A 41 9.50 1.83 7.22
C ALA A 41 8.22 1.78 6.39
N ARG A 42 8.18 0.94 5.34
CA ARG A 42 6.98 0.74 4.51
C ARG A 42 5.83 0.14 5.32
N LEU A 43 6.09 -0.90 6.12
CA LEU A 43 5.06 -1.52 6.97
C LEU A 43 4.48 -0.51 7.96
N THR A 44 5.35 0.25 8.64
CA THR A 44 4.94 1.31 9.55
C THR A 44 4.08 2.36 8.84
N ALA A 45 4.44 2.73 7.61
CA ALA A 45 3.66 3.67 6.81
C ALA A 45 2.28 3.11 6.40
N ILE A 46 2.18 1.82 6.09
CA ILE A 46 0.89 1.14 5.82
C ILE A 46 0.00 1.15 7.06
N GLU A 47 0.57 0.84 8.23
CA GLU A 47 -0.17 0.83 9.49
C GLU A 47 -0.71 2.22 9.83
N ALA A 48 0.13 3.25 9.70
CA ALA A 48 -0.29 4.64 9.88
C ALA A 48 -1.37 5.06 8.88
N ALA A 49 -1.27 4.63 7.62
CA ALA A 49 -2.27 4.88 6.58
C ALA A 49 -3.64 4.26 6.91
N ILE A 50 -3.64 3.04 7.46
CA ILE A 50 -4.86 2.34 7.92
C ILE A 50 -5.47 3.05 9.12
N GLU A 51 -4.64 3.47 10.07
CA GLU A 51 -5.10 4.21 11.26
C GLU A 51 -5.75 5.55 10.89
N ASP A 52 -5.09 6.33 10.03
CA ASP A 52 -5.57 7.64 9.56
C ASP A 52 -6.87 7.54 8.76
N ALA A 53 -7.10 6.43 8.07
CA ALA A 53 -8.34 6.20 7.34
C ALA A 53 -9.58 6.05 8.25
N ARG A 54 -9.39 5.85 9.57
CA ARG A 54 -10.47 5.74 10.58
C ARG A 54 -11.52 4.70 10.19
N LEU A 55 -11.08 3.54 9.68
CA LEU A 55 -11.93 2.50 9.07
C LEU A 55 -13.13 2.06 9.92
N ARG A 56 -13.01 2.12 11.25
CA ARG A 56 -14.06 1.67 12.19
C ARG A 56 -15.13 2.73 12.47
N GLU A 57 -14.85 4.00 12.25
CA GLU A 57 -15.65 5.10 12.80
C GLU A 57 -16.12 6.11 11.75
N ALA A 58 -15.29 6.37 10.74
CA ALA A 58 -15.67 7.32 9.70
C ALA A 58 -16.80 6.75 8.82
N PRO A 59 -17.58 7.61 8.13
CA PRO A 59 -18.52 7.17 7.10
C PRO A 59 -17.80 6.31 6.06
N VAL A 60 -18.40 5.18 5.66
CA VAL A 60 -17.70 4.14 4.88
C VAL A 60 -17.08 4.69 3.60
N ALA A 61 -17.79 5.54 2.85
CA ALA A 61 -17.26 6.14 1.63
C ALA A 61 -16.03 7.03 1.89
N VAL A 62 -16.04 7.80 2.99
CA VAL A 62 -14.92 8.66 3.39
C VAL A 62 -13.72 7.81 3.82
N ALA A 63 -13.96 6.79 4.64
CA ALA A 63 -12.92 5.87 5.09
C ALA A 63 -12.26 5.10 3.94
N LEU A 64 -13.07 4.64 2.98
CA LEU A 64 -12.59 3.92 1.80
C LEU A 64 -11.68 4.81 0.95
N HIS A 65 -12.12 6.03 0.66
CA HIS A 65 -11.33 6.98 -0.12
C HIS A 65 -10.00 7.31 0.56
N ARG A 66 -10.03 7.67 1.85
CA ARG A 66 -8.81 7.96 2.64
C ARG A 66 -7.84 6.78 2.67
N TYR A 67 -8.35 5.58 2.91
CA TYR A 67 -7.54 4.37 2.89
C TYR A 67 -6.85 4.19 1.53
N VAL A 68 -7.60 4.30 0.45
CA VAL A 68 -7.08 4.15 -0.91
C VAL A 68 -6.03 5.21 -1.22
N GLU A 69 -6.31 6.48 -0.94
CA GLU A 69 -5.37 7.59 -1.16
C GLU A 69 -4.08 7.42 -0.35
N ASN A 70 -4.19 7.08 0.93
CA ASN A 70 -3.03 6.88 1.80
C ASN A 70 -2.19 5.69 1.34
N ILE A 71 -2.80 4.56 0.98
CA ILE A 71 -2.08 3.38 0.49
C ILE A 71 -1.42 3.64 -0.87
N ILE A 72 -2.07 4.38 -1.78
CA ILE A 72 -1.43 4.80 -3.04
C ILE A 72 -0.21 5.68 -2.77
N THR A 73 -0.32 6.62 -1.83
CA THR A 73 0.80 7.46 -1.39
C THR A 73 1.95 6.60 -0.89
N VAL A 74 1.69 5.67 0.04
CA VAL A 74 2.69 4.75 0.58
C VAL A 74 3.33 3.89 -0.53
N ASN A 75 2.54 3.36 -1.45
CA ASN A 75 3.04 2.55 -2.57
C ASN A 75 3.98 3.33 -3.51
N ARG A 76 3.71 4.62 -3.73
CA ARG A 76 4.54 5.49 -4.55
C ARG A 76 5.81 5.94 -3.83
N THR A 77 5.72 6.23 -2.53
CA THR A 77 6.89 6.57 -1.70
C THR A 77 7.84 5.39 -1.51
N TRP A 78 7.29 4.19 -1.34
CA TRP A 78 8.04 2.97 -1.05
C TRP A 78 7.76 1.88 -2.10
N PRO A 79 8.33 2.01 -3.31
CA PRO A 79 8.05 1.13 -4.44
C PRO A 79 8.80 -0.22 -4.34
N VAL A 80 9.01 -0.73 -3.13
CA VAL A 80 9.69 -2.00 -2.88
C VAL A 80 8.69 -3.16 -2.77
N ASP A 81 9.08 -4.32 -3.31
CA ASP A 81 8.26 -5.53 -3.24
C ASP A 81 8.45 -6.25 -1.90
N LEU A 82 7.42 -6.23 -1.05
CA LEU A 82 7.46 -6.89 0.26
C LEU A 82 7.55 -8.43 0.21
N THR A 83 7.34 -9.07 -0.95
CA THR A 83 7.30 -10.54 -1.03
C THR A 83 8.56 -11.22 -0.48
N ARG A 84 9.73 -10.59 -0.61
CA ARG A 84 10.99 -11.12 -0.06
C ARG A 84 11.10 -11.06 1.46
N MET A 85 10.39 -10.16 2.13
CA MET A 85 10.45 -10.01 3.59
C MET A 85 9.37 -10.78 4.35
N LEU A 86 8.43 -11.39 3.64
CA LEU A 86 7.46 -12.27 4.26
C LEU A 86 8.12 -13.50 4.90
N THR A 87 9.42 -13.74 4.83
CA THR A 87 10.04 -14.85 5.58
C THR A 87 10.15 -14.60 7.09
N ASP A 88 10.00 -13.35 7.56
CA ASP A 88 10.01 -13.00 8.98
C ASP A 88 8.60 -13.08 9.60
N ASP A 89 8.46 -13.87 10.67
CA ASP A 89 7.19 -14.10 11.35
C ASP A 89 6.59 -12.84 11.99
N ALA A 90 7.41 -11.91 12.50
CA ALA A 90 6.92 -10.67 13.09
C ALA A 90 6.31 -9.75 12.01
N VAL A 91 6.97 -9.68 10.85
CA VAL A 91 6.49 -8.94 9.67
C VAL A 91 5.21 -9.55 9.13
N ARG A 92 5.12 -10.88 9.04
CA ARG A 92 3.89 -11.58 8.67
C ARG A 92 2.73 -11.20 9.59
N ARG A 93 2.93 -11.28 10.91
CA ARG A 93 1.87 -10.95 11.89
C ARG A 93 1.35 -9.52 11.76
N ARG A 94 2.25 -8.54 11.59
CA ARG A 94 1.87 -7.13 11.38
C ARG A 94 1.04 -6.95 10.11
N ARG A 95 1.50 -7.54 9.00
CA ARG A 95 0.79 -7.52 7.72
C ARG A 95 -0.57 -8.20 7.83
N ASP A 96 -0.67 -9.33 8.51
CA ASP A 96 -1.94 -10.06 8.68
C ASP A 96 -2.92 -9.27 9.57
N THR A 97 -2.41 -8.55 10.58
CA THR A 97 -3.23 -7.63 11.39
C THR A 97 -3.82 -6.52 10.51
N SER A 98 -3.01 -5.90 9.67
CA SER A 98 -3.46 -4.88 8.72
C SER A 98 -4.51 -5.42 7.74
N VAL A 99 -4.30 -6.61 7.20
CA VAL A 99 -5.25 -7.28 6.30
C VAL A 99 -6.57 -7.56 7.00
N GLN A 100 -6.55 -8.04 8.25
CA GLN A 100 -7.76 -8.29 9.02
C GLN A 100 -8.58 -7.02 9.30
N GLU A 101 -7.92 -5.88 9.53
CA GLU A 101 -8.61 -4.60 9.70
C GLU A 101 -9.32 -4.15 8.43
N VAL A 102 -8.64 -4.24 7.28
CA VAL A 102 -9.23 -3.90 5.97
C VAL A 102 -10.38 -4.86 5.63
N ASP A 103 -10.23 -6.14 5.92
CA ASP A 103 -11.26 -7.15 5.71
C ASP A 103 -12.52 -6.88 6.55
N ARG A 104 -12.36 -6.53 7.85
CA ARG A 104 -13.49 -6.08 8.69
C ARG A 104 -14.16 -4.84 8.12
N PHE A 105 -13.38 -3.88 7.62
CA PHE A 105 -13.89 -2.67 7.01
C PHE A 105 -14.71 -2.95 5.73
N LEU A 106 -14.22 -3.82 4.84
CA LEU A 106 -14.95 -4.16 3.62
C LEU A 106 -16.23 -4.95 3.91
N ARG A 107 -16.26 -5.77 4.97
CA ARG A 107 -17.54 -6.36 5.45
C ARG A 107 -18.51 -5.27 5.90
N ARG A 108 -18.08 -4.32 6.74
CA ARG A 108 -18.90 -3.17 7.16
C ARG A 108 -19.42 -2.37 5.96
N ALA A 109 -18.58 -2.19 4.93
CA ALA A 109 -18.98 -1.48 3.73
C ALA A 109 -20.08 -2.20 2.93
N THR A 110 -20.08 -3.53 2.94
CA THR A 110 -21.16 -4.35 2.39
C THR A 110 -22.42 -4.26 3.26
N ASP A 111 -22.28 -4.37 4.58
CA ASP A 111 -23.41 -4.33 5.53
C ASP A 111 -24.13 -2.96 5.50
N GLU A 112 -23.39 -1.87 5.31
CA GLU A 112 -23.94 -0.52 5.14
C GLU A 112 -24.41 -0.21 3.70
N GLY A 113 -24.33 -1.18 2.79
CA GLY A 113 -24.86 -1.07 1.42
C GLY A 113 -24.00 -0.25 0.44
N LEU A 114 -22.77 0.12 0.81
CA LEU A 114 -21.85 0.77 -0.12
C LEU A 114 -21.29 -0.23 -1.15
N LEU A 115 -20.97 -1.45 -0.70
CA LEU A 115 -20.54 -2.54 -1.58
C LEU A 115 -21.70 -3.51 -1.83
N ARG A 116 -21.77 -4.04 -3.05
CA ARG A 116 -22.79 -5.01 -3.42
C ARG A 116 -22.55 -6.36 -2.74
N HIS A 117 -23.62 -6.97 -2.21
CA HIS A 117 -23.59 -8.28 -1.58
C HIS A 117 -23.67 -9.45 -2.58
N ASP A 118 -23.89 -9.17 -3.87
CA ASP A 118 -24.12 -10.17 -4.94
C ASP A 118 -22.82 -10.70 -5.56
N GLN A 119 -21.68 -10.43 -4.90
CA GLN A 119 -20.35 -10.83 -5.34
C GLN A 119 -19.85 -12.03 -4.53
N PRO A 120 -18.90 -12.82 -5.06
CA PRO A 120 -18.22 -13.86 -4.30
C PRO A 120 -17.62 -13.31 -3.00
N GLU A 121 -17.61 -14.12 -1.95
CA GLU A 121 -16.98 -13.75 -0.68
C GLU A 121 -15.52 -13.37 -0.88
N GLY A 122 -15.09 -12.26 -0.27
CA GLY A 122 -13.73 -11.76 -0.40
C GLY A 122 -13.38 -11.13 -1.74
N TRP A 123 -14.33 -10.99 -2.68
CA TRP A 123 -14.05 -10.40 -4.00
C TRP A 123 -13.50 -8.96 -3.91
N ALA A 124 -14.13 -8.11 -3.09
CA ALA A 124 -13.64 -6.74 -2.86
C ALA A 124 -12.23 -6.72 -2.24
N ASN A 125 -11.96 -7.63 -1.29
CA ASN A 125 -10.63 -7.78 -0.67
C ASN A 125 -9.55 -8.18 -1.68
N ALA A 126 -9.91 -9.00 -2.67
CA ALA A 126 -8.99 -9.42 -3.73
C ALA A 126 -8.77 -8.31 -4.78
N LEU A 127 -9.82 -7.59 -5.15
CA LEU A 127 -9.78 -6.59 -6.23
C LEU A 127 -9.12 -5.27 -5.81
N LEU A 128 -9.44 -4.77 -4.62
CA LEU A 128 -9.01 -3.45 -4.16
C LEU A 128 -7.47 -3.28 -4.17
N PRO A 129 -6.66 -4.23 -3.64
CA PRO A 129 -5.20 -4.13 -3.74
C PRO A 129 -4.69 -4.09 -5.17
N GLN A 130 -5.33 -4.81 -6.10
CA GLN A 130 -4.92 -4.87 -7.50
C GLN A 130 -5.15 -3.52 -8.20
N LEU A 131 -6.29 -2.88 -7.94
CA LEU A 131 -6.59 -1.54 -8.48
C LEU A 131 -5.62 -0.49 -7.95
N MET A 132 -5.41 -0.43 -6.63
CA MET A 132 -4.45 0.50 -6.02
C MET A 132 -3.04 0.31 -6.58
N HIS A 133 -2.65 -0.94 -6.76
CA HIS A 133 -1.36 -1.30 -7.28
C HIS A 133 -1.20 -0.93 -8.77
N LEU A 134 -2.23 -1.13 -9.58
CA LEU A 134 -2.27 -0.74 -10.97
C LEU A 134 -2.07 0.78 -11.12
N VAL A 135 -2.90 1.60 -10.44
CA VAL A 135 -2.83 3.06 -10.57
C VAL A 135 -1.54 3.63 -9.98
N SER A 136 -1.00 3.02 -8.92
CA SER A 136 0.28 3.43 -8.33
C SER A 136 1.45 3.26 -9.33
N ARG A 137 1.38 2.25 -10.21
CA ARG A 137 2.46 1.93 -11.17
C ARG A 137 2.26 2.51 -12.56
N ARG A 138 1.02 2.55 -13.05
CA ARG A 138 0.71 2.84 -14.46
C ARG A 138 0.23 4.27 -14.70
N LEU A 139 -0.20 4.97 -13.66
CA LEU A 139 -0.75 6.33 -13.74
C LEU A 139 -0.03 7.28 -12.77
N PRO A 140 1.30 7.43 -12.87
CA PRO A 140 2.06 8.31 -11.97
C PRO A 140 1.72 9.80 -12.12
N GLU A 141 1.11 10.19 -13.24
CA GLU A 141 0.67 11.56 -13.54
C GLU A 141 -0.55 12.00 -12.70
N LEU A 142 -1.34 11.06 -12.19
CA LEU A 142 -2.45 11.36 -11.29
C LEU A 142 -1.94 11.63 -9.88
N SER A 143 -2.46 12.66 -9.22
CA SER A 143 -2.24 12.83 -7.78
C SER A 143 -2.79 11.62 -6.99
N PRO A 144 -2.32 11.36 -5.75
CA PRO A 144 -2.88 10.27 -4.94
C PRO A 144 -4.40 10.33 -4.80
N GLY A 145 -4.96 11.53 -4.55
CA GLY A 145 -6.41 11.74 -4.50
C GLY A 145 -7.12 11.43 -5.82
N GLN A 146 -6.59 11.89 -6.96
CA GLN A 146 -7.17 11.57 -8.28
C GLN A 146 -7.13 10.07 -8.60
N ALA A 147 -6.04 9.41 -8.22
CA ALA A 147 -5.92 7.96 -8.37
C ALA A 147 -6.89 7.21 -7.43
N ALA A 148 -7.12 7.74 -6.23
CA ALA A 148 -8.10 7.20 -5.29
C ALA A 148 -9.53 7.35 -5.82
N ASP A 149 -9.89 8.51 -6.37
CA ASP A 149 -11.18 8.74 -7.02
C ASP A 149 -11.45 7.68 -8.10
N LEU A 150 -10.46 7.44 -8.98
CA LEU A 150 -10.56 6.43 -10.04
C LEU A 150 -10.74 5.02 -9.48
N VAL A 151 -9.97 4.64 -8.47
CA VAL A 151 -10.06 3.30 -7.85
C VAL A 151 -11.40 3.11 -7.16
N VAL A 152 -11.85 4.09 -6.38
CA VAL A 152 -13.12 4.02 -5.65
C VAL A 152 -14.29 3.98 -6.64
N ASP A 153 -14.30 4.84 -7.65
CA ASP A 153 -15.35 4.84 -8.68
C ASP A 153 -15.42 3.49 -9.41
N THR A 154 -14.26 2.95 -9.82
CA THR A 154 -14.16 1.65 -10.47
C THR A 154 -14.64 0.52 -9.56
N LEU A 155 -14.33 0.57 -8.25
CA LEU A 155 -14.76 -0.45 -7.29
C LEU A 155 -16.28 -0.41 -7.06
N LEU A 156 -16.86 0.80 -6.95
CA LEU A 156 -18.28 0.97 -6.63
C LEU A 156 -19.18 0.78 -7.85
N ARG A 157 -18.74 1.18 -9.05
CA ARG A 157 -19.57 1.19 -10.26
C ARG A 157 -19.16 0.15 -11.30
N GLY A 158 -17.92 -0.34 -11.26
CA GLY A 158 -17.34 -1.16 -12.32
C GLY A 158 -16.97 -0.32 -13.57
N LEU A 159 -16.76 -1.00 -14.71
CA LEU A 159 -16.37 -0.36 -15.98
C LEU A 159 -17.51 -0.27 -17.00
N GLY A 160 -18.62 -0.96 -16.76
CA GLY A 160 -19.77 -0.99 -17.66
C GLY A 160 -20.69 0.21 -17.44
N VAL A 161 -21.31 0.69 -18.51
CA VAL A 161 -22.50 1.54 -18.40
C VAL A 161 -23.70 0.65 -18.12
N SER A 162 -24.53 1.04 -17.14
CA SER A 162 -25.85 0.42 -16.93
C SER A 162 -26.84 0.95 -17.95
#